data_AF-A0A2V3J410-F1
#
_entry.id   AF-A0A2V3J410-F1
#
_cell.length_a   1.000
_cell.length_b   1.000
_cell.length_c   1.000
_cell.angle_alpha   90.00
_cell.angle_beta   90.00
_cell.angle_gamma   90.00
#
_symmetry.space_group_name_H-M   'P 1'
#
loop_
_entity.id
_entity.type
_entity.pdbx_description
1 polymer ?
#
loop_
_entity_poly.entity_id
_entity_poly.type
_entity_poly.pdbx_seq_one_letter_code
_entity_poly.pdbx_strand_id
1 'polypeptide(L)'
;MPRFNRAYKGLYGNRMIQFGNQVSFAENKSRRTWKPNVQKKTVFSETLQRKLTFRMTTYVIRCIRKFGGIDEYLVRTSDDEIKYDKAIAIKKEILAIRAAHAQKAAELKTINSTTTQPEQPPIDEDHHEDHDHHHSGMPLRPTSTAMFSSTGLKEVLH
;
A
#
# COMPACT_ATOMS: atom_id res chain seq x y z
N MET A 1 24.68 -23.85 3.65
CA MET A 1 23.24 -24.11 3.60
C MET A 1 22.60 -23.89 4.97
N PRO A 2 21.54 -23.08 5.12
CA PRO A 2 20.80 -22.95 6.37
C PRO A 2 20.18 -24.28 6.78
N ARG A 3 20.51 -24.80 7.99
CA ARG A 3 19.95 -26.07 8.52
C ARG A 3 18.44 -26.05 8.81
N PHE A 4 17.77 -24.91 8.60
CA PHE A 4 16.35 -24.71 8.93
C PHE A 4 15.46 -24.92 7.70
N ASN A 5 15.10 -26.18 7.42
CA ASN A 5 14.29 -26.57 6.26
C ASN A 5 12.94 -25.82 6.15
N ARG A 6 12.37 -25.33 7.27
CA ARG A 6 11.09 -24.61 7.22
C ARG A 6 11.18 -23.25 6.50
N ALA A 7 12.36 -22.62 6.46
CA ALA A 7 12.55 -21.36 5.73
C ALA A 7 12.28 -21.50 4.23
N TYR A 8 12.49 -22.69 3.67
CA TYR A 8 12.20 -22.99 2.27
C TYR A 8 10.72 -23.26 1.98
N LYS A 9 9.84 -23.21 2.99
CA LYS A 9 8.40 -23.51 2.84
C LYS A 9 7.51 -22.29 3.10
N GLY A 10 8.09 -21.10 3.25
CA GLY A 10 7.34 -19.89 3.56
C GLY A 10 8.23 -18.65 3.69
N LEU A 11 7.62 -17.53 4.06
CA LEU A 11 8.31 -16.25 4.20
C LEU A 11 8.75 -16.05 5.66
N TYR A 12 10.06 -16.15 5.90
CA TYR A 12 10.62 -16.05 7.25
C TYR A 12 11.35 -14.74 7.53
N GLY A 13 11.69 -13.94 6.52
CA GLY A 13 12.35 -12.63 6.70
C GLY A 13 13.62 -12.74 7.55
N ASN A 14 14.49 -13.69 7.17
CA ASN A 14 15.71 -14.08 7.89
C ASN A 14 15.54 -14.52 9.36
N ARG A 15 14.31 -14.73 9.84
CA ARG A 15 14.06 -15.27 11.19
C ARG A 15 14.33 -16.77 11.23
N MET A 16 15.42 -17.13 11.90
CA MET A 16 15.81 -18.51 12.16
C MET A 16 15.52 -18.94 13.59
N ILE A 17 15.57 -20.25 13.82
CA ILE A 17 15.57 -20.82 15.16
C ILE A 17 16.81 -20.33 15.91
N GLN A 18 16.61 -19.79 17.11
CA GLN A 18 17.69 -19.41 18.00
C GLN A 18 17.93 -20.52 19.02
N PHE A 19 19.20 -20.76 19.35
CA PHE A 19 19.62 -21.74 20.35
C PHE A 19 20.32 -21.04 21.50
N GLY A 20 20.16 -21.55 22.71
CA GLY A 20 20.82 -21.01 23.89
C GLY A 20 20.57 -21.86 25.11
N ASN A 21 20.81 -21.27 26.27
CA ASN A 21 20.67 -21.94 27.56
C ASN A 21 19.62 -21.22 28.41
N GLN A 22 18.91 -21.98 29.23
CA GLN A 22 18.35 -21.47 30.46
C GLN A 22 19.41 -21.64 31.55
N VAL A 23 19.68 -20.58 32.32
CA VAL A 23 20.66 -20.56 33.40
C VAL A 23 19.91 -20.44 34.73
N SER A 24 20.26 -21.26 35.72
CA SER A 24 19.72 -21.16 37.08
C SER A 24 20.53 -20.17 37.93
N PHE A 25 20.04 -19.85 39.13
CA PHE A 25 20.80 -19.04 40.10
C PHE A 25 22.16 -19.66 40.48
N ALA A 26 22.25 -20.99 40.45
CA ALA A 26 23.50 -21.73 40.67
C ALA A 26 24.30 -21.97 39.37
N GLU A 27 24.05 -21.19 38.32
CA GLU A 27 24.75 -21.25 37.01
C GLU A 27 24.61 -22.58 36.25
N ASN A 28 23.65 -23.44 36.63
CA ASN A 28 23.38 -24.68 35.89
C ASN A 28 22.73 -24.35 34.54
N LYS A 29 23.24 -24.94 33.45
CA LYS A 29 22.85 -24.60 32.06
C LYS A 29 22.06 -25.73 31.41
N SER A 30 20.81 -25.45 31.05
CA SER A 30 19.94 -26.37 30.31
C SER A 30 19.71 -25.86 28.89
N ARG A 31 19.87 -26.71 27.87
CA ARG A 31 19.69 -26.32 26.45
C ARG A 31 18.23 -25.93 26.16
N ARG A 32 18.02 -24.79 25.50
CA ARG A 32 16.70 -24.32 25.03
C ARG A 32 16.75 -23.84 23.59
N THR A 33 15.59 -23.87 22.94
CA THR A 33 15.37 -23.41 21.57
C THR A 33 14.23 -22.40 21.52
N TRP A 34 14.40 -21.30 20.77
CA TRP A 34 13.34 -20.32 20.47
C TRP A 34 12.98 -20.36 18.99
N LYS A 35 11.70 -20.63 18.72
CA LYS A 35 11.16 -20.73 17.36
C LYS A 35 10.52 -19.40 16.95
N PRO A 36 10.63 -18.98 15.68
CA PRO A 36 9.89 -17.83 15.18
C PRO A 36 8.38 -18.10 15.22
N ASN A 37 7.59 -17.05 15.45
CA ASN A 37 6.13 -17.14 15.43
C ASN A 37 5.62 -17.15 13.97
N VAL A 38 5.18 -18.31 13.48
CA VAL A 38 4.76 -18.54 12.09
C VAL A 38 3.26 -18.76 12.01
N GLN A 39 2.61 -18.03 11.13
CA GLN A 39 1.16 -18.06 10.90
C GLN A 39 0.86 -18.36 9.42
N LYS A 40 -0.20 -19.12 9.14
CA LYS A 40 -0.73 -19.31 7.79
C LYS A 40 -1.72 -18.20 7.50
N LYS A 41 -1.46 -17.37 6.47
CA LYS A 41 -2.32 -16.25 6.10
C LYS A 41 -2.44 -16.14 4.58
N THR A 42 -3.58 -15.65 4.15
CA THR A 42 -3.89 -15.37 2.75
C THR A 42 -3.81 -13.87 2.54
N VAL A 43 -3.06 -13.44 1.52
CA VAL A 43 -2.86 -12.04 1.15
C VAL A 43 -3.24 -11.88 -0.31
N PHE A 44 -3.87 -10.77 -0.66
CA PHE A 44 -4.21 -10.45 -2.03
C PHE A 44 -3.02 -9.80 -2.74
N SER A 45 -2.77 -10.19 -3.99
CA SER A 45 -1.79 -9.57 -4.88
C SER A 45 -2.53 -8.73 -5.91
N GLU A 46 -2.22 -7.45 -5.97
CA GLU A 46 -2.84 -6.50 -6.90
C GLU A 46 -2.31 -6.70 -8.32
N THR A 47 -1.03 -7.00 -8.47
CA THR A 47 -0.42 -7.21 -9.80
C THR A 47 -0.97 -8.49 -10.45
N LEU A 48 -1.20 -9.55 -9.67
CA LEU A 48 -1.67 -10.85 -10.16
C LEU A 48 -3.18 -11.05 -10.06
N GLN A 49 -3.91 -10.11 -9.44
CA GLN A 49 -5.35 -10.17 -9.20
C GLN A 49 -5.82 -11.49 -8.56
N ARG A 50 -4.99 -12.10 -7.70
CA ARG A 50 -5.29 -13.38 -7.04
C ARG A 50 -4.87 -13.42 -5.58
N LYS A 51 -5.53 -14.27 -4.81
CA LYS A 51 -5.22 -14.52 -3.40
C LYS A 51 -4.08 -15.54 -3.28
N LEU A 52 -3.02 -15.17 -2.56
CA LEU A 52 -1.86 -16.00 -2.31
C LEU A 52 -1.84 -16.44 -0.85
N THR A 53 -1.66 -17.74 -0.58
CA THR A 53 -1.60 -18.26 0.78
C THR A 53 -0.19 -18.68 1.13
N PHE A 54 0.36 -18.09 2.20
CA PHE A 54 1.73 -18.34 2.65
C PHE A 54 1.79 -18.69 4.14
N ARG A 55 2.83 -19.43 4.52
CA ARG A 55 3.28 -19.49 5.92
C ARG A 55 4.24 -18.34 6.12
N MET A 56 3.95 -17.44 7.04
CA MET A 56 4.70 -16.20 7.24
C MET A 56 5.01 -15.98 8.71
N THR A 57 6.18 -15.42 9.01
CA THR A 57 6.48 -14.96 10.36
C THR A 57 5.71 -13.67 10.68
N THR A 58 5.36 -13.42 11.94
CA THR A 58 4.70 -12.15 12.35
C THR A 58 5.49 -10.90 11.96
N TYR A 59 6.82 -10.98 11.92
CA TYR A 59 7.68 -9.94 11.37
C TYR A 59 7.36 -9.62 9.90
N VAL A 60 7.29 -10.65 9.05
CA VAL A 60 6.97 -10.49 7.62
C VAL A 60 5.57 -9.91 7.43
N ILE A 61 4.58 -10.37 8.20
CA ILE A 61 3.21 -9.83 8.16
C ILE A 61 3.21 -8.31 8.43
N ARG A 62 4.01 -7.86 9.41
CA ARG A 62 4.16 -6.43 9.71
C ARG A 62 4.91 -5.68 8.61
N CYS A 63 5.93 -6.27 7.99
CA CYS A 63 6.63 -5.66 6.86
C CYS A 63 5.71 -5.50 5.64
N ILE A 64 4.92 -6.51 5.30
CA ILE A 64 3.91 -6.44 4.22
C ILE A 64 2.97 -5.25 4.45
N ARG A 65 2.46 -5.08 5.68
CA ARG A 65 1.60 -3.94 6.04
C ARG A 65 2.33 -2.60 5.92
N LYS A 66 3.61 -2.54 6.32
CA LYS A 66 4.43 -1.32 6.24
C LYS A 66 4.75 -0.93 4.80
N PHE A 67 4.94 -1.91 3.90
CA PHE A 67 5.28 -1.66 2.51
C PHE A 67 4.05 -1.46 1.61
N GLY A 68 2.85 -1.67 2.15
CA GLY A 68 1.61 -1.47 1.41
C GLY A 68 1.16 -2.66 0.57
N GLY A 69 1.78 -3.84 0.71
CA GLY A 69 1.37 -5.02 -0.05
C GLY A 69 2.37 -6.17 -0.05
N ILE A 70 1.93 -7.34 -0.52
CA ILE A 70 2.80 -8.49 -0.71
C ILE A 70 3.73 -8.30 -1.90
N ASP A 71 3.23 -7.71 -2.98
CA ASP A 71 4.00 -7.49 -4.20
C ASP A 71 5.20 -6.58 -3.92
N GLU A 72 4.96 -5.48 -3.18
CA GLU A 72 6.01 -4.54 -2.82
C GLU A 72 7.02 -5.15 -1.85
N TYR A 73 6.57 -6.00 -0.92
CA TYR A 73 7.47 -6.77 -0.08
C TYR A 73 8.38 -7.69 -0.90
N LEU A 74 7.84 -8.41 -1.88
CA LEU A 74 8.63 -9.33 -2.71
C LEU A 74 9.63 -8.60 -3.59
N VAL A 75 9.25 -7.46 -4.18
CA VAL A 75 10.14 -6.65 -5.02
C VAL A 75 11.28 -6.05 -4.20
N ARG A 76 10.98 -5.52 -3.01
CA ARG A 76 11.96 -4.81 -2.18
C ARG A 76 12.91 -5.71 -1.39
N THR A 77 12.49 -6.95 -1.12
CA THR A 77 13.30 -7.91 -0.37
C THR A 77 14.27 -8.62 -1.31
N SER A 78 15.51 -8.85 -0.87
CA SER A 78 16.52 -9.56 -1.65
C SER A 78 16.21 -11.04 -1.78
N ASP A 79 16.72 -11.66 -2.85
CA ASP A 79 16.52 -13.08 -3.12
C ASP A 79 17.18 -13.97 -2.06
N ASP A 80 18.25 -13.49 -1.41
CA ASP A 80 18.92 -14.19 -0.29
C ASP A 80 18.03 -14.33 0.96
N GLU A 81 17.15 -13.34 1.19
CA GLU A 81 16.20 -13.35 2.30
C GLU A 81 14.95 -14.18 1.98
N ILE A 82 14.53 -14.20 0.71
CA ILE A 82 13.41 -15.01 0.22
C ILE A 82 13.91 -16.41 -0.14
N LYS A 83 14.03 -17.29 0.86
CA LYS A 83 14.47 -18.68 0.65
C LYS A 83 13.40 -19.60 0.04
N TYR A 84 12.22 -19.09 -0.25
CA TYR A 84 11.09 -19.90 -0.71
C TYR A 84 10.94 -19.82 -2.23
N ASP A 85 11.20 -20.92 -2.93
CA ASP A 85 11.22 -20.97 -4.40
C ASP A 85 9.94 -20.47 -5.05
N LYS A 86 8.76 -20.78 -4.49
CA LYS A 86 7.49 -20.29 -5.06
C LYS A 86 7.36 -18.78 -4.91
N ALA A 87 7.88 -18.18 -3.85
CA ALA A 87 7.86 -16.73 -3.69
C ALA A 87 8.84 -16.04 -4.65
N ILE A 88 10.01 -16.65 -4.91
CA ILE A 88 10.94 -16.18 -5.95
C ILE A 88 10.28 -16.25 -7.33
N ALA A 89 9.59 -17.35 -7.66
CA ALA A 89 8.87 -17.48 -8.91
C ALA A 89 7.79 -16.40 -9.07
N ILE A 90 6.99 -16.16 -8.02
CA ILE A 90 5.98 -15.09 -8.00
C ILE A 90 6.62 -13.71 -8.15
N LYS A 91 7.76 -13.46 -7.50
CA LYS A 91 8.51 -12.21 -7.66
C LYS A 91 8.88 -11.96 -9.12
N LYS A 92 9.39 -12.99 -9.80
CA LYS A 92 9.73 -12.91 -11.24
C LYS A 92 8.50 -12.63 -12.10
N GLU A 93 7.39 -13.33 -11.83
CA GLU A 93 6.09 -13.12 -12.49
C GLU A 93 5.61 -11.66 -12.34
N ILE A 94 5.64 -11.12 -11.12
CA ILE A 94 5.26 -9.73 -10.82
C ILE A 94 6.14 -8.74 -11.58
N LEU A 95 7.47 -8.96 -11.60
CA LEU A 95 8.39 -8.07 -12.31
C LEU A 95 8.12 -8.06 -13.83
N ALA A 96 7.84 -9.23 -14.42
CA ALA A 96 7.49 -9.33 -15.83
C ALA A 96 6.19 -8.58 -16.16
N ILE A 97 5.15 -8.77 -15.35
CA ILE A 97 3.86 -8.09 -15.54
C ILE A 97 3.99 -6.58 -15.35
N ARG A 98 4.72 -6.13 -14.32
CA ARG A 98 5.01 -4.69 -14.10
C ARG A 98 5.76 -4.09 -15.28
N ALA A 99 6.74 -4.80 -15.85
CA ALA A 99 7.47 -4.34 -17.04
C ALA A 99 6.56 -4.21 -18.26
N ALA A 100 5.68 -5.20 -18.51
CA ALA A 100 4.71 -5.15 -19.60
C ALA A 100 3.71 -3.99 -19.44
N HIS A 101 3.21 -3.76 -18.22
CA HIS A 101 2.36 -2.60 -17.93
C HIS A 101 3.11 -1.27 -18.13
N ALA A 102 4.39 -1.19 -17.77
CA ALA A 102 5.21 -0.01 -17.98
C ALA A 102 5.41 0.30 -19.48
N GLN A 103 5.65 -0.72 -20.31
CA GLN A 103 5.75 -0.58 -21.77
C GLN A 103 4.44 -0.07 -22.37
N LYS A 104 3.31 -0.71 -22.03
CA LYS A 104 1.98 -0.27 -22.48
C LYS A 104 1.65 1.16 -22.04
N ALA A 105 2.04 1.53 -20.82
CA ALA A 105 1.86 2.90 -20.32
C ALA A 105 2.75 3.93 -21.05
N ALA A 106 3.95 3.53 -21.51
CA ALA A 106 4.81 4.38 -22.33
C ALA A 106 4.25 4.58 -23.75
N GLU A 107 3.74 3.52 -24.38
CA GLU A 107 3.10 3.56 -25.69
C GLU A 107 1.88 4.50 -25.72
N LEU A 108 1.01 4.42 -24.70
CA LEU A 108 -0.18 5.28 -24.57
C LEU A 108 0.17 6.77 -24.40
N LYS A 109 1.32 7.09 -23.79
CA LYS A 109 1.78 8.47 -23.63
C LYS A 109 2.27 9.07 -24.95
N THR A 110 2.93 8.27 -25.80
CA THR A 110 3.38 8.70 -27.13
C THR A 110 2.20 9.06 -28.04
N ILE A 111 1.10 8.29 -27.98
CA ILE A 111 -0.08 8.49 -28.83
C ILE A 111 -0.84 9.78 -28.48
N ASN A 112 -0.92 10.14 -27.20
CA ASN A 112 -1.66 11.32 -26.73
C ASN A 112 -0.89 12.66 -26.88
N SER A 113 0.29 12.65 -27.48
CA SER A 113 1.08 13.87 -27.78
C SER A 113 0.89 14.41 -29.21
N THR A 114 0.08 13.75 -30.06
CA THR A 114 -0.08 14.08 -31.50
C THR A 114 -1.43 14.74 -31.86
N THR A 115 -2.36 14.95 -30.92
CA THR A 115 -3.65 15.63 -31.24
C THR A 115 -3.50 17.15 -31.13
N THR A 116 -3.27 17.75 -32.29
CA THR A 116 -3.41 19.15 -32.73
C THR A 116 -4.32 20.02 -31.86
N GLN A 117 -3.77 21.18 -31.46
CA GLN A 117 -4.55 22.30 -30.92
C GLN A 117 -5.52 22.80 -31.98
N PRO A 118 -6.83 22.93 -31.72
CA PRO A 118 -7.68 23.71 -32.59
C PRO A 118 -7.29 25.18 -32.41
N GLU A 119 -6.58 25.72 -33.42
CA GLU A 119 -6.42 27.15 -33.60
C GLU A 119 -7.80 27.80 -33.47
N GLN A 120 -7.95 28.69 -32.50
CA GLN A 120 -9.13 29.55 -32.44
C GLN A 120 -9.21 30.30 -33.77
N PRO A 121 -10.37 30.29 -34.47
CA PRO A 121 -10.51 31.09 -35.67
C PRO A 121 -10.24 32.57 -35.33
N PRO A 122 -9.69 33.36 -36.27
CA PRO A 122 -9.52 34.78 -36.10
C PRO A 122 -10.85 35.40 -35.64
N ILE A 123 -10.79 36.18 -34.57
CA ILE A 123 -11.93 36.94 -34.06
C ILE A 123 -12.14 38.08 -35.06
N ASP A 124 -12.91 37.83 -36.12
CA ASP A 124 -13.51 38.89 -36.91
C ASP A 124 -14.76 39.39 -36.17
N GLU A 125 -14.87 40.71 -36.09
CA GLU A 125 -15.81 41.49 -35.31
C GLU A 125 -17.29 41.27 -35.71
N ASP A 126 -18.16 41.89 -34.90
CA ASP A 126 -19.56 42.23 -35.13
C ASP A 126 -20.62 41.20 -34.73
N HIS A 127 -21.22 41.37 -33.54
CA HIS A 127 -22.69 41.47 -33.38
C HIS A 127 -23.03 42.21 -32.07
N HIS A 128 -23.45 43.46 -32.24
CA HIS A 128 -24.12 44.25 -31.22
C HIS A 128 -25.57 43.77 -31.15
N GLU A 129 -25.94 43.03 -30.10
CA GLU A 129 -27.34 42.78 -29.76
C GLU A 129 -27.63 43.34 -28.36
N ASP A 130 -28.40 44.43 -28.35
CA ASP A 130 -29.01 45.02 -27.15
C ASP A 130 -29.99 44.02 -26.53
N HIS A 131 -29.52 43.26 -25.53
CA HIS A 131 -30.39 42.39 -24.74
C HIS A 131 -31.06 43.18 -23.60
N ASP A 132 -32.15 43.86 -23.94
CA ASP A 132 -33.14 44.33 -22.97
C ASP A 132 -33.91 43.14 -22.40
N HIS A 133 -33.51 42.63 -21.23
CA HIS A 133 -34.32 41.70 -20.44
C HIS A 133 -34.38 42.17 -18.98
N HIS A 134 -35.47 42.90 -18.68
CA HIS A 134 -36.06 43.01 -17.35
C HIS A 134 -35.98 41.67 -16.61
N HIS A 135 -35.56 41.65 -15.34
CA HIS A 135 -36.21 40.87 -14.27
C HIS A 135 -35.72 41.37 -12.90
N SER A 136 -36.69 41.47 -12.00
CA SER A 136 -36.72 42.14 -10.70
C SER A 136 -35.78 41.55 -9.64
N GLY A 137 -35.43 42.40 -8.67
CA GLY A 137 -34.44 42.15 -7.63
C GLY A 137 -34.68 40.97 -6.68
N MET A 138 -33.57 40.54 -6.07
CA MET A 138 -33.56 39.72 -4.86
C MET A 138 -32.47 40.26 -3.89
N PRO A 139 -32.78 40.42 -2.59
CA PRO A 139 -31.92 41.13 -1.63
C PRO A 139 -30.82 40.28 -0.98
N LEU A 140 -29.81 41.00 -0.46
CA LEU A 140 -28.57 40.54 0.17
C LEU A 140 -28.79 39.70 1.44
N ARG A 141 -27.98 38.64 1.62
CA ARG A 141 -27.88 37.89 2.88
C ARG A 141 -27.01 38.64 3.91
N PRO A 142 -27.42 38.77 5.19
CA PRO A 142 -26.55 39.30 6.23
C PRO A 142 -25.58 38.24 6.78
N THR A 143 -24.31 38.60 6.86
CA THR A 143 -23.25 37.91 7.61
C THR A 143 -23.49 38.04 9.11
N SER A 144 -23.59 36.93 9.84
CA SER A 144 -23.66 36.94 11.32
C SER A 144 -22.55 36.09 11.94
N THR A 145 -21.76 36.79 12.75
CA THR A 145 -20.70 36.35 13.66
C THR A 145 -21.32 35.95 14.99
N ALA A 146 -20.95 34.78 15.54
CA ALA A 146 -20.96 34.49 16.99
C ALA A 146 -20.13 33.20 17.22
N MET A 147 -18.90 33.27 17.74
CA MET A 147 -18.55 33.26 19.18
C MET A 147 -19.13 32.05 19.93
N PHE A 148 -18.36 30.96 19.97
CA PHE A 148 -18.62 29.77 20.80
C PHE A 148 -17.80 29.88 22.09
N SER A 149 -18.46 30.04 23.24
CA SER A 149 -17.83 29.99 24.56
C SER A 149 -18.39 28.87 25.44
N SER A 150 -17.46 28.09 25.99
CA SER A 150 -17.40 27.52 27.35
C SER A 150 -18.51 26.58 27.87
N THR A 151 -18.14 25.30 27.93
CA THR A 151 -18.13 24.39 29.11
C THR A 151 -19.31 24.37 30.12
N GLY A 152 -19.86 23.16 30.32
CA GLY A 152 -20.53 22.70 31.55
C GLY A 152 -21.11 21.28 31.35
N LEU A 153 -20.38 20.23 31.73
CA LEU A 153 -20.45 19.45 32.99
C LEU A 153 -21.67 18.51 33.11
N LYS A 154 -21.33 17.28 33.51
CA LYS A 154 -22.12 16.03 33.49
C LYS A 154 -23.01 15.92 34.72
N GLU A 155 -24.22 15.40 34.56
CA GLU A 155 -24.99 14.79 35.65
C GLU A 155 -25.00 13.26 35.55
N VAL A 156 -24.84 12.64 36.71
CA VAL A 156 -24.89 11.22 37.04
C VAL A 156 -26.31 10.90 37.48
N LEU A 157 -26.87 9.77 37.06
CA LEU A 157 -28.07 9.18 37.66
C LEU A 157 -27.82 7.72 38.00
N HIS A 158 -28.39 7.35 39.15
CA HIS A 158 -28.15 6.21 40.02
C HIS A 158 -28.56 4.86 39.42
#